data_AF-A0A956QEV1-F1
#
_entry.id   AF-A0A956QEV1-F1
#
_cell.length_a   1.000
_cell.length_b   1.000
_cell.length_c   1.000
_cell.angle_alpha   90.00
_cell.angle_beta   90.00
_cell.angle_gamma   90.00
#
_symmetry.space_group_name_H-M   'P 1'
#
loop_
_entity.id
_entity.type
_entity.pdbx_description
1 polymer ?
#
loop_
_entity_poly.entity_id
_entity_poly.type
_entity_poly.pdbx_seq_one_letter_code
_entity_poly.pdbx_strand_id
1 'polypeptide(L)'
;DCGDWMVFQGDDFKLDTLLYPVLLDTSEMELDEYVQAEGRVLEMGYANCLHADQLADILSNLRRQKPGYTDEDLEASINHYAEHDCFLEFEGAAGE
;
A
#
# COMPACT_ATOMS: atom_id res chain seq x y z
N ASP A 1 8.16 7.47 11.15
CA ASP A 1 8.42 6.09 10.69
C ASP A 1 8.54 6.13 9.19
N CYS A 2 9.70 5.72 8.70
CA CYS A 2 10.07 5.76 7.30
C CYS A 2 9.46 4.50 6.69
N GLY A 3 8.38 4.67 5.94
CA GLY A 3 7.49 3.56 5.64
C GLY A 3 8.13 2.53 4.72
N ASP A 4 8.15 1.29 5.16
CA ASP A 4 8.52 0.14 4.34
C ASP A 4 7.47 -0.04 3.23
N TRP A 5 7.82 0.29 1.98
CA TRP A 5 6.95 0.02 0.85
C TRP A 5 7.14 -1.42 0.38
N MET A 6 6.02 -2.07 0.11
CA MET A 6 5.97 -3.29 -0.66
C MET A 6 5.40 -2.97 -2.02
N VAL A 7 6.11 -3.35 -3.08
CA VAL A 7 5.60 -3.24 -4.45
C VAL A 7 5.36 -4.62 -5.06
N PHE A 8 4.37 -4.69 -5.94
CA PHE A 8 3.96 -5.95 -6.57
C PHE A 8 4.03 -5.83 -8.09
N GLN A 9 4.17 -7.00 -8.70
CA GLN A 9 4.26 -7.17 -10.13
C GLN A 9 2.95 -7.75 -10.67
N GLY A 10 2.25 -6.99 -11.51
CA GLY A 10 0.95 -7.36 -12.11
C GLY A 10 -0.19 -6.43 -11.69
N ASP A 11 -1.33 -6.49 -12.37
CA ASP A 11 -2.41 -5.48 -12.22
C ASP A 11 -3.36 -5.77 -11.04
N ASP A 12 -3.46 -7.04 -10.60
CA ASP A 12 -4.32 -7.47 -9.50
C ASP A 12 -3.49 -8.03 -8.33
N PHE A 13 -3.92 -7.75 -7.09
CA PHE A 13 -3.35 -8.32 -5.89
C PHE A 13 -3.89 -9.74 -5.65
N LYS A 14 -2.96 -10.69 -5.52
CA LYS A 14 -3.21 -12.03 -5.01
C LYS A 14 -2.29 -12.29 -3.84
N LEU A 15 -2.68 -13.16 -2.92
CA LEU A 15 -1.84 -13.50 -1.76
C LEU A 15 -0.60 -14.31 -2.16
N ASP A 16 -0.61 -14.94 -3.33
CA ASP A 16 0.56 -15.58 -3.93
C ASP A 16 1.41 -14.64 -4.80
N THR A 17 1.02 -13.36 -4.94
CA THR A 17 1.79 -12.36 -5.68
C THR A 17 3.12 -12.10 -4.99
N LEU A 18 4.18 -11.99 -5.79
CA LEU A 18 5.51 -11.68 -5.31
C LEU A 18 5.60 -10.21 -4.91
N LEU A 19 5.92 -9.96 -3.64
CA LEU A 19 6.17 -8.63 -3.10
C LEU A 19 7.67 -8.34 -3.05
N TYR A 20 8.05 -7.17 -3.51
CA TYR A 20 9.42 -6.67 -3.43
C TYR A 20 9.49 -5.56 -2.37
N PRO A 21 10.33 -5.71 -1.34
CA PRO A 21 10.56 -4.63 -0.40
C PRO A 21 11.34 -3.51 -1.09
N VAL A 22 10.86 -2.27 -0.96
CA VAL A 22 11.61 -1.10 -1.38
C VAL A 22 12.42 -0.63 -0.19
N LEU A 23 13.71 -0.97 -0.19
CA LEU A 23 14.66 -0.50 0.80
C LEU A 23 15.13 0.91 0.42
N LEU A 24 14.26 1.88 0.63
CA LEU A 24 14.56 3.30 0.44
C LEU A 24 14.49 3.99 1.80
N ASP A 25 15.57 4.67 2.19
CA ASP A 25 15.55 5.50 3.39
C ASP A 25 14.74 6.77 3.08
N THR A 26 13.48 6.75 3.49
CA THR A 26 12.54 7.87 3.35
C THR A 26 12.53 8.80 4.55
N SER A 27 13.39 8.56 5.56
CA SER A 27 13.39 9.27 6.85
C SER A 27 13.67 10.77 6.74
N GLU A 28 14.49 11.13 5.76
CA GLU A 28 14.94 12.50 5.50
C GLU A 28 14.36 13.06 4.18
N MET A 29 13.43 12.33 3.53
CA MET A 29 12.82 12.78 2.28
C MET A 29 11.71 13.79 2.54
N GLU A 30 11.72 14.87 1.78
CA GLU A 30 10.57 15.78 1.70
C GLU A 30 9.42 15.13 0.92
N LEU A 31 8.19 15.64 1.09
CA LEU A 31 7.00 15.04 0.49
C LEU A 31 7.07 14.96 -1.04
N ASP A 32 7.65 15.96 -1.70
CA ASP A 32 7.80 15.98 -3.16
C ASP A 32 8.86 14.99 -3.64
N GLU A 33 9.92 14.76 -2.86
CA GLU A 33 10.93 13.73 -3.12
C GLU A 33 10.36 12.32 -2.94
N TYR A 34 9.51 12.14 -1.92
CA TYR A 34 8.77 10.91 -1.67
C TYR A 34 7.85 10.56 -2.86
N VAL A 35 7.03 11.52 -3.31
CA VAL A 35 6.10 11.32 -4.45
C VAL A 35 6.87 11.00 -5.74
N GLN A 36 8.03 11.65 -5.95
CA GLN A 36 8.88 11.34 -7.10
C GLN A 36 9.51 9.94 -7.01
N ALA A 37 9.92 9.51 -5.82
CA ALA A 37 10.47 8.18 -5.62
C ALA A 37 9.41 7.10 -5.86
N GLU A 38 8.20 7.29 -5.34
CA GLU A 38 7.05 6.43 -5.60
C GLU A 38 6.72 6.36 -7.10
N GLY A 39 6.62 7.50 -7.77
CA GLY A 39 6.35 7.56 -9.22
C GLY A 39 7.38 6.79 -10.05
N ARG A 40 8.67 6.89 -9.70
CA ARG A 40 9.73 6.12 -10.38
C ARG A 40 9.57 4.62 -10.20
N VAL A 41 9.15 4.16 -9.02
CA VAL A 41 8.91 2.73 -8.79
C VAL A 41 7.73 2.25 -9.64
N LEU A 42 6.66 3.03 -9.74
CA LEU A 42 5.51 2.69 -10.60
C LEU A 42 5.88 2.67 -12.08
N GLU A 43 6.71 3.61 -12.55
CA GLU A 43 7.23 3.65 -13.93
C GLU A 43 8.06 2.41 -14.31
N MET A 44 8.61 1.68 -13.33
CA MET A 44 9.33 0.42 -13.57
C MET A 44 8.40 -0.78 -13.83
N GLY A 45 7.08 -0.55 -13.88
CA GLY A 45 6.07 -1.59 -14.15
C GLY A 45 5.59 -2.30 -12.88
N TYR A 46 5.76 -1.68 -11.72
CA TYR A 46 5.14 -2.12 -10.47
C TYR A 46 3.82 -1.38 -10.28
N ALA A 47 2.82 -2.08 -9.75
CA ALA A 47 1.44 -1.61 -9.92
C ALA A 47 0.89 -0.76 -8.76
N ASN A 48 1.39 -0.86 -7.52
CA ASN A 48 1.16 0.08 -6.40
C ASN A 48 2.19 -0.11 -5.26
N CYS A 49 2.23 0.85 -4.32
CA CYS A 49 2.99 0.79 -3.08
C CYS A 49 2.07 0.50 -1.89
N LEU A 50 2.33 -0.59 -1.17
CA LEU A 50 1.64 -0.96 0.08
C LEU A 50 2.54 -0.71 1.28
N HIS A 51 2.10 0.10 2.23
CA HIS A 51 2.70 0.18 3.56
C HIS A 51 2.18 -0.93 4.47
N ALA A 52 3.04 -1.38 5.39
CA ALA A 52 2.66 -2.36 6.40
C ALA A 52 1.45 -1.90 7.26
N ASP A 53 1.39 -0.61 7.58
CA ASP A 53 0.31 -0.03 8.38
C ASP A 53 -1.04 -0.05 7.63
N GLN A 54 -1.04 0.26 6.33
CA GLN A 54 -2.23 0.17 5.49
C GLN A 54 -2.78 -1.27 5.41
N LEU A 55 -1.88 -2.25 5.29
CA LEU A 55 -2.27 -3.65 5.30
C LEU A 55 -2.87 -4.04 6.65
N ALA A 56 -2.32 -3.54 7.76
CA ALA A 56 -2.86 -3.77 9.09
C ALA A 56 -4.28 -3.17 9.23
N ASP A 57 -4.52 -1.99 8.65
CA ASP A 57 -5.84 -1.35 8.64
C ASP A 57 -6.86 -2.11 7.80
N ILE A 58 -6.50 -2.57 6.60
CA ILE A 58 -7.35 -3.43 5.78
C ILE A 58 -7.73 -4.69 6.55
N LEU A 59 -6.77 -5.36 7.18
CA LEU A 59 -7.00 -6.56 7.98
C LEU A 59 -7.91 -6.28 9.17
N SER A 60 -7.71 -5.16 9.86
CA SER A 60 -8.53 -4.72 10.98
C SER A 60 -9.97 -4.47 10.56
N ASN A 61 -10.19 -3.77 9.44
CA ASN A 61 -11.50 -3.49 8.90
C ASN A 61 -12.21 -4.77 8.44
N LEU A 62 -11.50 -5.63 7.69
CA LEU A 62 -12.05 -6.89 7.21
C LEU A 62 -12.47 -7.81 8.35
N ARG A 63 -11.67 -7.92 9.41
CA ARG A 63 -12.02 -8.69 10.62
C ARG A 63 -13.28 -8.19 11.31
N ARG A 64 -13.49 -6.86 11.35
CA ARG A 64 -14.70 -6.25 11.95
C ARG A 64 -15.95 -6.53 11.11
N GLN A 65 -15.81 -6.51 9.79
CA GLN A 65 -16.92 -6.76 8.87
C GLN A 65 -17.27 -8.25 8.75
N LYS A 66 -16.24 -9.11 8.71
CA LYS A 66 -16.37 -10.56 8.49
C LYS A 66 -15.36 -11.33 9.36
N PRO A 67 -15.72 -11.73 10.59
CA PRO A 67 -14.83 -12.43 11.53
C PRO A 67 -14.32 -13.82 11.09
N GLY A 68 -14.72 -14.29 9.91
CA GLY A 68 -14.27 -15.54 9.28
C GLY A 68 -14.02 -15.34 7.79
N TYR A 69 -13.41 -14.21 7.43
CA TYR A 69 -13.04 -13.91 6.05
C TYR A 69 -12.12 -15.00 5.48
N THR A 70 -12.26 -15.27 4.19
CA THR A 70 -11.39 -16.17 3.42
C THR A 70 -10.23 -15.39 2.82
N ASP A 71 -9.24 -16.11 2.33
CA ASP A 71 -8.14 -15.55 1.55
C ASP A 71 -8.65 -14.72 0.36
N GLU A 72 -9.69 -15.19 -0.34
CA GLU A 72 -10.36 -14.47 -1.43
C GLU A 72 -11.00 -13.15 -0.97
N ASP A 73 -11.59 -13.10 0.23
CA ASP A 73 -12.13 -11.85 0.80
C ASP A 73 -11.03 -10.84 1.11
N LEU A 74 -9.85 -11.32 1.52
CA LEU A 74 -8.68 -10.48 1.78
C LEU A 74 -8.12 -9.92 0.47
N GLU A 75 -7.96 -10.75 -0.56
CA GLU A 75 -7.55 -10.30 -1.90
C GLU A 75 -8.52 -9.24 -2.44
N ALA A 76 -9.83 -9.49 -2.36
CA ALA A 76 -10.85 -8.55 -2.80
C ALA A 76 -10.76 -7.22 -2.02
N SER A 77 -10.48 -7.28 -0.71
CA SER A 77 -10.31 -6.07 0.11
C SER A 77 -9.07 -5.28 -0.28
N ILE A 78 -7.94 -5.94 -0.54
CA ILE A 78 -6.70 -5.27 -0.95
C ILE A 78 -6.88 -4.60 -2.32
N ASN A 79 -7.46 -5.32 -3.30
CA ASN A 79 -7.75 -4.76 -4.62
C ASN A 79 -8.73 -3.58 -4.55
N HIS A 80 -9.76 -3.67 -3.70
CA HIS A 80 -10.70 -2.57 -3.51
C HIS A 80 -10.01 -1.30 -3.00
N TYR A 81 -9.13 -1.41 -1.99
CA TYR A 81 -8.39 -0.25 -1.48
C TYR A 81 -7.43 0.33 -2.52
N ALA A 82 -6.87 -0.53 -3.39
CA ALA A 82 -6.01 -0.12 -4.50
C ALA A 82 -6.74 0.68 -5.57
N GLU A 83 -7.88 0.18 -6.03
CA GLU A 83 -8.67 0.83 -7.08
C GLU A 83 -9.21 2.20 -6.66
N HIS A 84 -9.42 2.39 -5.36
CA HIS A 84 -9.97 3.61 -4.78
C HIS A 84 -8.91 4.59 -4.28
N ASP A 85 -7.63 4.30 -4.50
CA ASP A 85 -6.50 5.12 -4.02
C ASP A 85 -6.58 5.41 -2.50
N CYS A 86 -7.25 4.51 -1.76
CA CYS A 86 -7.42 4.62 -0.31
C CYS A 86 -6.13 4.29 0.46
N PHE A 87 -5.06 4.01 -0.27
CA PHE A 87 -3.71 3.94 0.28
C PHE A 87 -3.15 5.35 0.52
N LEU A 88 -3.50 6.35 -0.29
CA LEU A 88 -2.87 7.67 -0.24
C LEU A 88 -3.48 8.67 0.76
N GLU A 89 -4.24 8.23 1.77
CA GLU A 89 -4.56 9.12 2.90
C GLU A 89 -3.35 9.24 3.83
N PHE A 90 -2.32 9.96 3.36
CA PHE A 90 -1.33 10.57 4.23
C PHE A 90 -2.06 11.57 5.12
N GLU A 91 -2.25 11.23 6.40
CA GLU A 91 -2.50 12.23 7.45
C GLU A 91 -1.23 13.06 7.68
N GLY A 92 -0.94 13.91 6.71
CA GLY A 92 0.03 15.01 6.76
C GLY A 92 -0.62 16.37 6.47
N ALA A 93 -1.95 16.44 6.33
CA ALA A 93 -2.69 17.71 6.26
C ALA A 93 -3.13 18.17 7.65
N ALA A 94 -2.17 18.40 8.53
CA ALA A 94 -2.37 19.23 9.72
C ALA A 94 -1.79 20.63 9.46
N GLY A 95 -2.69 21.60 9.23
CA GLY A 95 -2.42 23.05 9.07
C GLY A 95 -2.53 23.49 7.61
N GLU A 96 -3.45 24.36 7.18
CA GLU A 96 -4.16 25.47 7.84
C GLU A 96 -5.65 25.54 7.47
#